data_AF-A0A954LHW9-F1
#
_entry.id   AF-A0A954LHW9-F1
#
_cell.length_a   1.000
_cell.length_b   1.000
_cell.length_c   1.000
_cell.angle_alpha   90.00
_cell.angle_beta   90.00
_cell.angle_gamma   90.00
#
_symmetry.space_group_name_H-M   'P 1'
#
loop_
_entity.id
_entity.type
_entity.pdbx_description
1 polymer ?
#
loop_
_entity_poly.entity_id
_entity_poly.type
_entity_poly.pdbx_seq_one_letter_code
_entity_poly.pdbx_strand_id
1 'polypeptide(L)'
;MEITEVRIKLMDDPHDRLQAFCSITFDGCFVIRDLKIIQGAKGPFVAMPSRKLTDRCPKCQCKNHLRALHCNQCGTKLDDERATKDSDGRAKLYADIAHP
;
A
#
# COMPACT_ATOMS: atom_id res chain seq x y z
N MET A 1 -12.59 -20.28 5.48
CA MET A 1 -12.42 -18.88 5.91
C MET A 1 -13.62 -18.11 5.40
N GLU A 2 -14.40 -17.56 6.33
CA GLU A 2 -15.64 -16.81 6.07
C GLU A 2 -15.50 -15.37 6.58
N ILE A 3 -16.09 -14.42 5.86
CA ILE A 3 -16.16 -13.02 6.33
C ILE A 3 -17.36 -12.92 7.28
N THR A 4 -17.09 -12.77 8.56
CA THR A 4 -18.12 -12.73 9.61
C THR A 4 -18.58 -11.32 9.94
N GLU A 5 -17.81 -10.29 9.58
CA GLU A 5 -18.17 -8.90 9.81
C GLU A 5 -17.56 -7.98 8.75
N VAL A 6 -18.29 -6.94 8.36
CA VAL A 6 -17.82 -5.89 7.46
C VAL A 6 -18.23 -4.52 8.03
N ARG A 7 -17.25 -3.63 8.21
CA ARG A 7 -17.47 -2.22 8.62
C ARG A 7 -17.01 -1.29 7.53
N ILE A 8 -17.88 -0.39 7.08
CA ILE A 8 -17.60 0.53 5.97
C ILE A 8 -17.74 1.98 6.45
N LYS A 9 -16.78 2.81 6.08
CA LYS A 9 -16.83 4.27 6.19
C LYS A 9 -16.75 4.88 4.80
N LEU A 10 -17.87 5.39 4.31
CA LEU A 10 -17.95 6.09 3.03
C LEU A 10 -17.15 7.40 3.08
N MET A 11 -16.59 7.79 1.94
CA MET A 11 -15.97 9.11 1.75
C MET A 11 -17.01 10.10 1.21
N ASP A 12 -16.86 11.37 1.58
CA ASP A 12 -17.87 12.39 1.29
C ASP A 12 -17.82 12.92 -0.16
N ASP A 13 -16.67 12.76 -0.85
CA ASP A 13 -16.51 13.22 -2.23
C ASP A 13 -16.79 12.09 -3.24
N PRO A 14 -17.92 12.13 -3.96
CA PRO A 14 -18.29 11.10 -4.93
C PRO A 14 -17.40 11.10 -6.19
N HIS A 15 -16.64 12.17 -6.45
CA HIS A 15 -15.73 12.24 -7.61
C HIS A 15 -14.34 11.66 -7.34
N ASP A 16 -14.00 11.37 -6.07
CA ASP A 16 -12.74 10.73 -5.74
C ASP A 16 -12.76 9.25 -6.18
N ARG A 17 -11.60 8.76 -6.61
CA ARG A 17 -11.42 7.32 -6.85
C ARG A 17 -11.61 6.54 -5.57
N LEU A 18 -11.28 7.09 -4.41
CA LEU A 18 -11.51 6.45 -3.11
C LEU A 18 -12.95 6.67 -2.65
N GLN A 19 -13.76 5.60 -2.69
CA GLN A 19 -15.18 5.66 -2.34
C GLN A 19 -15.43 5.37 -0.86
N ALA A 20 -14.62 4.48 -0.26
CA ALA A 20 -14.77 4.13 1.15
C ALA A 20 -13.51 3.47 1.74
N PHE A 21 -13.38 3.55 3.06
CA PHE A 21 -12.55 2.64 3.84
C PHE A 21 -13.39 1.51 4.41
N CYS A 22 -12.81 0.31 4.47
CA CYS A 22 -13.46 -0.89 4.97
C CYS A 22 -12.55 -1.65 5.94
N SER A 23 -13.16 -2.33 6.91
CA SER A 23 -12.53 -3.35 7.73
C SER A 23 -13.35 -4.62 7.67
N ILE A 24 -12.69 -5.77 7.55
CA ILE A 24 -13.33 -7.08 7.50
C ILE A 24 -12.82 -7.96 8.64
N THR A 25 -13.72 -8.78 9.20
CA THR A 25 -13.38 -9.80 10.20
C THR A 25 -13.58 -11.16 9.57
N PHE A 26 -12.56 -12.01 9.64
CA PHE A 26 -12.62 -13.41 9.25
C PHE A 26 -12.85 -14.31 10.46
N ASP A 27 -13.77 -15.28 10.31
CA ASP A 27 -14.06 -16.34 11.28
C ASP A 27 -14.25 -15.82 12.73
N GLY A 28 -14.74 -14.57 12.89
CA GLY A 28 -14.91 -13.90 14.17
C GLY A 28 -13.63 -13.62 14.96
N CYS A 29 -12.44 -13.89 14.42
CA CYS A 29 -11.19 -13.91 15.18
C CYS A 29 -10.05 -13.08 14.57
N PHE A 30 -10.12 -12.73 13.29
CA PHE A 30 -9.03 -12.01 12.61
C PHE A 30 -9.55 -10.80 11.83
N VAL A 31 -9.08 -9.60 12.19
CA VAL A 31 -9.54 -8.35 11.58
C VAL A 31 -8.47 -7.76 10.65
N ILE A 32 -8.84 -7.52 9.40
CA ILE A 32 -8.05 -6.71 8.46
C ILE A 32 -8.66 -5.31 8.39
N ARG A 33 -7.84 -4.30 8.63
CA ARG A 33 -8.22 -2.87 8.56
C ARG A 33 -7.64 -2.21 7.31
N ASP A 34 -8.12 -1.00 7.03
CA ASP A 34 -7.64 -0.14 5.95
C ASP A 34 -7.76 -0.72 4.54
N LEU A 35 -8.78 -1.58 4.31
CA LEU A 35 -9.20 -1.91 2.95
C LEU A 35 -9.81 -0.67 2.31
N LYS A 36 -9.65 -0.53 1.00
CA LYS A 36 -10.18 0.61 0.23
C LYS A 36 -11.15 0.12 -0.82
N ILE A 37 -12.30 0.78 -0.94
CA ILE A 37 -13.21 0.62 -2.08
C ILE A 37 -12.84 1.70 -3.08
N ILE A 38 -12.39 1.30 -4.27
CA ILE A 38 -11.87 2.21 -5.30
C ILE A 38 -12.72 2.11 -6.55
N GLN A 39 -13.12 3.26 -7.11
CA GLN A 39 -13.78 3.34 -8.40
C GLN A 39 -12.76 3.15 -9.54
N GLY A 40 -12.83 2.00 -10.20
CA GLY A 40 -12.01 1.68 -11.39
C GLY A 40 -12.76 1.88 -12.70
N ALA A 41 -12.06 1.70 -13.83
CA ALA A 41 -12.64 1.83 -15.16
C ALA A 41 -13.72 0.77 -15.48
N LYS A 42 -13.65 -0.40 -14.83
CA LYS A 42 -14.62 -1.51 -14.98
C LYS A 42 -15.64 -1.56 -13.83
N GLY A 43 -15.72 -0.52 -13.00
CA GLY A 43 -16.54 -0.48 -11.79
C GLY A 43 -15.73 -0.45 -10.49
N PRO A 44 -16.42 -0.39 -9.34
CA PRO A 44 -15.77 -0.37 -8.03
C PRO A 44 -15.13 -1.72 -7.71
N PHE A 45 -13.97 -1.68 -7.04
CA PHE A 45 -13.25 -2.87 -6.58
C PHE A 45 -12.66 -2.66 -5.18
N VAL A 46 -12.34 -3.76 -4.51
CA VAL A 46 -11.69 -3.76 -3.19
C VAL A 46 -10.17 -3.83 -3.37
N ALA A 47 -9.46 -2.87 -2.82
CA ALA A 47 -8.01 -2.87 -2.75
C ALA A 47 -7.56 -3.25 -1.33
N MET A 48 -6.65 -4.22 -1.24
CA MET A 48 -6.07 -4.68 0.01
C MET A 48 -5.21 -3.58 0.66
N PRO A 49 -5.05 -3.61 1.99
CA PRO A 49 -4.15 -2.69 2.66
C PRO A 49 -2.73 -2.92 2.15
N SER A 50 -2.07 -1.84 1.76
CA SER A 50 -0.72 -1.86 1.20
C SER A 50 0.18 -0.86 1.92
N ARG A 51 1.47 -1.18 2.00
CA ARG A 51 2.49 -0.28 2.55
C ARG A 51 3.49 0.13 1.48
N LYS A 52 3.99 1.35 1.58
CA LYS A 52 5.13 1.81 0.78
C LYS A 52 6.39 1.07 1.21
N LEU A 53 7.10 0.49 0.25
CA LEU A 53 8.37 -0.18 0.48
C LEU A 53 9.49 0.83 0.72
N THR A 54 10.42 0.41 1.56
CA THR A 54 11.52 1.23 2.05
C THR A 54 12.77 0.39 2.23
N ASP A 55 13.92 1.01 2.04
CA ASP A 55 15.24 0.45 2.29
C ASP A 55 16.01 1.31 3.30
N ARG A 56 17.26 0.94 3.55
CA ARG A 56 18.15 1.66 4.45
C ARG A 56 19.25 2.35 3.67
N CYS A 57 19.56 3.58 4.07
CA CYS A 57 20.70 4.30 3.51
C CYS A 57 22.01 3.55 3.83
N PRO A 58 22.92 3.35 2.85
CA PRO A 58 24.19 2.65 3.09
C PRO A 58 25.12 3.41 4.04
N LYS A 59 24.98 4.75 4.15
CA LYS A 59 25.82 5.59 5.01
C LYS A 59 25.31 5.69 6.44
N CYS A 60 24.04 6.05 6.63
CA CYS A 60 23.49 6.36 7.96
C CYS A 60 22.41 5.39 8.46
N GLN A 61 22.06 4.36 7.68
CA GLN A 61 21.04 3.36 8.00
C GLN A 61 19.61 3.88 8.22
N CYS A 62 19.37 5.17 7.97
CA CYS A 62 18.04 5.76 8.01
C CYS A 62 17.13 5.13 6.93
N LYS A 63 15.84 5.02 7.24
CA LYS A 63 14.81 4.44 6.38
C LYS A 63 14.43 5.42 5.27
N ASN A 64 14.54 5.00 4.02
CA ASN A 64 14.18 5.82 2.85
C ASN A 64 13.16 5.07 1.99
N HIS A 65 12.31 5.80 1.29
CA HIS A 65 11.46 5.16 0.29
C HIS A 65 12.29 4.82 -0.95
N LEU A 66 11.91 3.74 -1.64
CA LEU A 66 12.71 3.22 -2.76
C LEU A 66 12.90 4.22 -3.92
N ARG A 67 12.00 5.19 -4.09
CA ARG A 67 12.14 6.29 -5.07
C ARG A 67 13.02 7.47 -4.61
N ALA A 68 13.59 7.44 -3.42
CA ALA A 68 14.36 8.57 -2.90
C ALA A 68 15.70 8.67 -3.64
N LEU A 69 15.96 9.81 -4.28
CA LEU A 69 17.25 10.13 -4.92
C LEU A 69 18.35 10.43 -3.89
N HIS A 70 17.96 10.94 -2.72
CA HIS A 70 18.85 11.30 -1.63
C HIS A 70 18.32 10.77 -0.30
N CYS A 71 19.22 10.50 0.64
CA CYS A 71 18.82 10.10 1.98
C CYS A 71 18.12 11.25 2.73
N ASN A 72 16.95 10.96 3.28
CA ASN A 72 16.12 11.87 4.08
C ASN A 72 16.78 12.37 5.38
N GLN A 73 17.90 11.77 5.78
CA GLN A 73 18.65 12.18 6.98
C GLN A 73 20.01 12.79 6.64
N CYS A 74 20.86 12.08 5.89
CA CYS A 74 22.25 12.49 5.67
C CYS A 74 22.51 13.08 4.27
N GLY A 75 21.49 13.23 3.43
CA GLY A 75 21.59 13.84 2.09
C GLY A 75 22.41 13.07 1.06
N THR A 76 22.96 11.91 1.41
CA THR A 76 23.78 11.10 0.49
C THR A 76 22.94 10.62 -0.68
N LYS A 77 23.49 10.71 -1.90
CA LYS A 77 22.85 10.19 -3.11
C LYS A 77 22.63 8.69 -2.95
N LEU A 78 21.42 8.25 -3.25
CA LEU A 78 21.03 6.84 -3.22
C LEU A 78 20.89 6.33 -4.66
N ASP A 79 21.04 5.03 -4.86
CA ASP A 79 20.98 4.38 -6.18
C ASP A 79 19.54 4.31 -6.74
N ASP A 80 19.31 4.76 -7.97
CA ASP A 80 17.99 4.85 -8.59
C ASP A 80 17.36 3.47 -8.88
N GLU A 81 18.16 2.40 -8.92
CA GLU A 81 17.70 1.03 -9.21
C GLU A 81 17.48 0.17 -7.95
N ARG A 82 17.34 0.79 -6.77
CA ARG A 82 17.08 0.08 -5.50
C ARG A 82 15.75 -0.68 -5.44
N ALA A 83 14.78 -0.31 -6.26
CA ALA A 83 13.50 -0.99 -6.30
C ALA A 83 13.58 -2.28 -7.13
N THR A 84 13.09 -3.39 -6.58
CA THR A 84 12.89 -4.60 -7.38
C THR A 84 11.90 -4.31 -8.51
N LYS A 85 12.15 -4.87 -9.70
CA LYS A 85 11.27 -4.72 -10.85
C LYS A 85 10.35 -5.94 -10.95
N ASP A 86 9.08 -5.72 -11.28
CA ASP A 86 8.14 -6.79 -11.62
C ASP A 86 8.40 -7.33 -13.04
N SER A 87 7.64 -8.34 -13.47
CA SER A 87 7.79 -8.97 -14.79
C SER A 87 7.62 -7.98 -15.96
N ASP A 88 6.90 -6.89 -15.73
CA ASP A 88 6.68 -5.81 -16.70
C ASP A 88 7.77 -4.72 -16.62
N GLY A 89 8.80 -4.92 -15.80
CA GLY A 89 9.92 -4.00 -15.62
C GLY A 89 9.62 -2.76 -14.76
N ARG A 90 8.43 -2.68 -14.15
CA ARG A 90 8.02 -1.57 -13.30
C ARG A 90 8.59 -1.76 -11.89
N ALA A 91 9.05 -0.67 -11.30
CA ALA A 91 9.54 -0.67 -9.93
C ALA A 91 8.41 -1.04 -8.95
N LYS A 92 8.61 -2.09 -8.17
CA LYS A 92 7.72 -2.52 -7.07
C LYS A 92 7.96 -1.61 -5.86
N LEU A 93 7.03 -0.69 -5.63
CA LEU A 93 7.15 0.36 -4.61
C LEU A 93 6.19 0.21 -3.44
N TYR A 94 5.19 -0.64 -3.62
CA TYR A 94 4.22 -0.98 -2.60
C TYR A 94 4.16 -2.50 -2.51
N ALA A 95 3.85 -2.97 -1.31
CA ALA A 95 3.51 -4.37 -1.08
C ALA A 95 2.22 -4.42 -0.29
N ASP A 96 1.34 -5.34 -0.69
CA ASP A 96 0.16 -5.67 0.09
C ASP A 96 0.62 -6.23 1.44
N ILE A 97 -0.04 -5.77 2.50
CA ILE A 97 0.19 -6.26 3.85
C ILE A 97 -0.51 -7.62 4.04
N ALA A 98 -1.65 -7.78 3.37
CA ALA A 98 -2.39 -9.03 3.28
C ALA A 98 -2.53 -9.39 1.79
N HIS A 99 -1.87 -10.48 1.40
CA HIS A 99 -1.95 -11.11 0.09
C HIS A 99 -2.07 -12.63 0.33
N PRO A 100 -2.78 -13.39 -0.52
CA PRO A 100 -2.82 -14.85 -0.42
C PRO A 100 -1.43 -15.49 -0.41
#